data_AF-A0A7X6UCB1-F1
#
_entry.id   AF-A0A7X6UCB1-F1
#
_cell.length_a   1.000
_cell.length_b   1.000
_cell.length_c   1.000
_cell.angle_alpha   90.00
_cell.angle_beta   90.00
_cell.angle_gamma   90.00
#
_symmetry.space_group_name_H-M   'P 1'
#
loop_
_entity.id
_entity.type
_entity.pdbx_description
1 polymer ?
#
loop_
_entity_poly.entity_id
_entity_poly.type
_entity_poly.pdbx_seq_one_letter_code
_entity_poly.pdbx_strand_id
1 'polypeptide(L)'
;VQDIVPDRDAGIGSIATVIGAKRTVRLSMVLWIAAGALMLATPWPGPLAAIVLVPYLINCAPWWFVSDERAAETNRSWRRFIWLNYFSGFLVTLIMILFWSFTS
;
A
#
# COMPACT_ATOMS: atom_id res chain seq x y z
N VAL A 1 -9.07 4.04 3.34
CA VAL A 1 -10.01 5.10 2.88
C VAL A 1 -11.47 4.70 3.09
N GLN A 2 -11.76 3.42 3.31
CA GLN A 2 -13.10 2.88 3.57
C GLN A 2 -13.88 3.58 4.69
N ASP A 3 -13.18 4.12 5.69
CA ASP A 3 -13.79 4.69 6.89
C ASP A 3 -13.93 6.22 6.85
N ILE A 4 -13.80 6.89 5.70
CA ILE A 4 -13.82 8.37 5.65
C ILE A 4 -15.09 8.99 6.26
N VAL A 5 -16.28 8.51 5.87
CA VAL A 5 -17.55 9.02 6.40
C VAL A 5 -17.69 8.74 7.90
N PRO A 6 -17.58 7.48 8.38
CA PRO A 6 -17.71 7.20 9.81
C PRO A 6 -16.63 7.88 10.66
N ASP A 7 -15.39 8.01 10.16
CA ASP A 7 -14.33 8.74 10.87
C ASP A 7 -14.68 10.22 11.03
N ARG A 8 -15.23 10.86 9.98
CA ARG A 8 -15.69 12.26 10.06
C ARG A 8 -16.85 12.45 11.03
N ASP A 9 -17.83 11.55 10.98
CA ASP A 9 -18.99 11.58 11.89
C ASP A 9 -18.56 11.38 13.36
N ALA A 10 -17.48 10.62 13.59
CA ALA A 10 -16.87 10.42 14.90
C ALA A 10 -15.84 11.51 15.29
N GLY A 11 -15.59 12.51 14.45
CA GLY A 11 -14.59 13.55 14.70
C GLY A 11 -13.13 13.07 14.66
N ILE A 12 -12.85 11.93 14.02
CA ILE A 12 -11.51 11.35 13.87
C ILE A 12 -10.83 11.94 12.63
N GLY A 13 -9.65 12.56 12.84
CA GLY A 13 -8.86 13.19 11.78
C GLY A 13 -7.76 12.29 11.22
N SER A 14 -8.03 11.56 10.15
CA SER A 14 -7.00 10.85 9.35
C SER A 14 -6.63 11.64 8.08
N ILE A 15 -5.50 11.30 7.43
CA ILE A 15 -5.13 11.88 6.12
C ILE A 15 -6.31 11.80 5.15
N ALA A 16 -6.96 10.63 5.09
CA ALA A 16 -8.09 10.38 4.21
C ALA A 16 -9.30 11.28 4.49
N THR A 17 -9.59 11.56 5.77
CA THR A 17 -10.68 12.46 6.15
C THR A 17 -10.38 13.92 5.79
N VAL A 18 -9.11 14.32 5.77
CA VAL A 18 -8.67 15.69 5.46
C VAL A 18 -8.59 15.94 3.95
N ILE A 19 -7.93 15.06 3.19
CA ILE A 19 -7.69 15.28 1.76
C ILE A 19 -8.66 14.52 0.83
N GLY A 20 -9.51 13.66 1.39
CA GLY A 20 -10.50 12.87 0.67
C GLY A 20 -9.96 11.56 0.08
N ALA A 21 -10.88 10.68 -0.31
CA ALA A 21 -10.62 9.33 -0.78
C ALA A 21 -9.77 9.33 -2.05
N LYS A 22 -10.17 10.14 -3.05
CA LYS A 22 -9.51 10.23 -4.36
C LYS A 22 -8.05 10.62 -4.26
N ARG A 23 -7.76 11.70 -3.51
CA ARG A 23 -6.39 12.21 -3.35
C ARG A 23 -5.55 11.22 -2.55
N THR A 24 -6.13 10.61 -1.52
CA THR A 24 -5.43 9.61 -0.70
C THR A 24 -5.05 8.37 -1.50
N VAL A 25 -5.97 7.80 -2.29
CA VAL A 25 -5.68 6.63 -3.14
C VAL A 25 -4.55 6.93 -4.12
N ARG A 26 -4.61 8.07 -4.81
CA ARG A 26 -3.57 8.48 -5.76
C ARG A 26 -2.22 8.70 -5.08
N LEU A 27 -2.24 9.38 -3.93
CA LEU A 27 -1.03 9.59 -3.13
C LEU A 27 -0.42 8.25 -2.69
N SER A 28 -1.21 7.32 -2.17
CA SER A 28 -0.75 5.98 -1.81
C SER A 28 -0.10 5.26 -3.00
N MET A 29 -0.73 5.29 -4.18
CA MET A 29 -0.17 4.65 -5.37
C MET A 29 1.15 5.29 -5.81
N VAL A 30 1.26 6.63 -5.79
CA VAL A 30 2.51 7.33 -6.11
C VAL A 30 3.61 6.98 -5.09
N LEU A 31 3.28 6.95 -3.80
CA LEU A 31 4.25 6.61 -2.75
C LEU A 31 4.72 5.16 -2.87
N TRP A 32 3.85 4.21 -3.21
CA TRP A 32 4.25 2.82 -3.45
C TRP A 32 5.14 2.67 -4.68
N ILE A 33 4.85 3.39 -5.76
CA ILE A 33 5.73 3.44 -6.96
C ILE A 33 7.11 4.00 -6.57
N ALA A 34 7.13 5.11 -5.83
CA ALA A 34 8.37 5.72 -5.36
C ALA A 34 9.17 4.76 -4.46
N ALA A 35 8.52 4.08 -3.52
CA ALA A 35 9.15 3.09 -2.66
C ALA A 35 9.78 1.95 -3.49
N GLY A 36 9.06 1.44 -4.50
CA GLY A 36 9.60 0.47 -5.44
C GLY A 36 10.82 0.95 -6.19
N ALA A 37 10.77 2.16 -6.73
CA ALA A 37 11.88 2.77 -7.43
C ALA A 37 13.11 2.95 -6.53
N LEU A 38 12.90 3.33 -5.26
CA LEU A 38 13.98 3.40 -4.28
C LEU A 38 14.59 2.03 -3.98
N MET A 39 13.78 0.97 -3.92
CA MET A 39 14.31 -0.39 -3.72
C MET A 39 15.24 -0.84 -4.86
N LEU A 40 15.05 -0.37 -6.10
CA LEU A 40 15.94 -0.68 -7.21
C LEU A 40 17.37 -0.14 -7.01
N ALA A 41 17.56 0.88 -6.18
CA ALA A 41 18.87 1.44 -5.86
C ALA A 41 19.60 0.70 -4.72
N THR A 42 18.98 -0.32 -4.12
CA THR A 42 19.58 -1.06 -3.00
C THR A 42 20.54 -2.15 -3.51
N PRO A 43 21.54 -2.57 -2.69
CA PRO A 43 22.41 -3.70 -3.04
C PRO A 43 21.62 -5.01 -3.19
N TRP A 44 22.12 -5.92 -4.02
CA TRP A 44 21.54 -7.26 -4.17
C TRP A 44 21.46 -7.98 -2.80
N PRO A 45 20.34 -8.65 -2.47
CA PRO A 45 19.12 -8.89 -3.26
C PRO A 45 17.99 -7.87 -3.06
N GLY A 46 18.26 -6.72 -2.45
CA GLY A 46 17.27 -5.69 -2.12
C GLY A 46 16.35 -5.24 -3.28
N PRO A 47 16.82 -5.11 -4.54
CA PRO A 47 15.96 -4.76 -5.67
C PRO A 47 14.77 -5.71 -5.90
N LEU A 48 14.84 -6.97 -5.44
CA LEU A 48 13.71 -7.90 -5.52
C LEU A 48 12.48 -7.39 -4.76
N ALA A 49 12.67 -6.59 -3.70
CA ALA A 49 11.57 -6.02 -2.93
C ALA A 49 10.71 -5.04 -3.75
N ALA A 50 11.22 -4.50 -4.87
CA ALA A 50 10.45 -3.63 -5.76
C ALA A 50 9.22 -4.35 -6.35
N ILE A 51 9.25 -5.68 -6.50
CA ILE A 51 8.12 -6.46 -7.03
C ILE A 51 6.94 -6.47 -6.05
N VAL A 52 7.20 -6.30 -4.75
CA VAL A 52 6.19 -6.36 -3.68
C VAL A 52 5.09 -5.31 -3.87
N LEU A 53 5.38 -4.15 -4.47
CA LEU A 53 4.39 -3.09 -4.69
C LEU A 53 3.31 -3.48 -5.71
N VAL A 54 3.60 -4.37 -6.66
CA VAL A 54 2.73 -4.70 -7.80
C VAL A 54 1.33 -5.13 -7.35
N PRO A 55 1.16 -6.11 -6.44
CA PRO A 55 -0.18 -6.50 -5.98
C PRO A 55 -0.94 -5.35 -5.28
N TYR A 56 -0.24 -4.41 -4.63
CA TYR A 56 -0.89 -3.24 -4.02
C TYR A 56 -1.46 -2.31 -5.09
N LEU A 57 -0.68 -2.03 -6.15
CA LEU A 57 -1.14 -1.21 -7.27
C LEU A 57 -2.33 -1.84 -7.97
N ILE A 58 -2.28 -3.15 -8.25
CA ILE A 58 -3.40 -3.87 -8.89
C ILE A 58 -4.66 -3.81 -8.02
N ASN A 59 -4.52 -4.03 -6.71
CA ASN A 59 -5.65 -4.02 -5.79
C ASN A 59 -6.26 -2.61 -5.58
N CYS A 60 -5.46 -1.56 -5.76
CA CYS A 60 -5.84 -0.17 -5.55
C CYS A 60 -6.30 0.56 -6.83
N ALA A 61 -5.78 0.17 -8.00
CA ALA A 61 -6.03 0.81 -9.29
C ALA A 61 -7.53 1.04 -9.64
N PRO A 62 -8.46 0.10 -9.37
CA PRO A 62 -9.88 0.32 -9.65
C PRO A 62 -10.48 1.53 -8.91
N TRP A 63 -9.85 1.98 -7.83
CA TRP A 63 -10.32 3.08 -6.98
C TRP A 63 -9.70 4.44 -7.31
N TRP A 64 -9.02 4.57 -8.46
CA TRP A 64 -8.35 5.82 -8.86
C TRP A 64 -9.24 7.08 -8.88
N PHE A 65 -10.55 6.88 -9.08
CA PHE A 65 -11.57 7.94 -9.11
C PHE A 65 -12.60 7.84 -7.98
N VAL A 66 -12.34 7.05 -6.92
CA VAL A 66 -13.28 6.88 -5.80
C VAL A 66 -13.65 8.22 -5.18
N SER A 67 -14.94 8.41 -4.88
CA SER A 67 -15.43 9.58 -4.14
C SER A 67 -15.54 9.27 -2.65
N ASP A 68 -15.71 10.31 -1.83
CA ASP A 68 -15.80 10.15 -0.37
C ASP A 68 -17.08 9.37 0.02
N GLU A 69 -18.18 9.61 -0.71
CA GLU A 69 -19.48 8.95 -0.48
C GLU A 69 -19.42 7.44 -0.79
N ARG A 70 -18.59 7.06 -1.77
CA ARG A 70 -18.39 5.66 -2.18
C ARG A 70 -17.21 5.00 -1.48
N ALA A 71 -16.56 5.67 -0.54
CA ALA A 71 -15.33 5.19 0.06
C ALA A 71 -15.51 3.83 0.75
N ALA A 72 -16.67 3.58 1.37
CA ALA A 72 -17.01 2.31 2.01
C ALA A 72 -16.87 1.09 1.07
N GLU A 73 -17.12 1.25 -0.24
CA GLU A 73 -16.98 0.16 -1.23
C GLU A 73 -15.53 -0.38 -1.31
N THR A 74 -14.55 0.44 -0.92
CA THR A 74 -13.14 0.04 -0.88
C THR A 74 -12.84 -1.01 0.19
N ASN A 75 -13.78 -1.33 1.10
CA ASN A 75 -13.60 -2.36 2.14
C ASN A 75 -13.20 -3.72 1.55
N ARG A 76 -13.72 -4.08 0.36
CA ARG A 76 -13.33 -5.34 -0.31
C ARG A 76 -11.84 -5.35 -0.66
N SER A 77 -11.31 -4.24 -1.17
CA SER A 77 -9.87 -4.10 -1.44
C SER A 77 -9.07 -3.99 -0.15
N TRP A 78 -9.60 -3.39 0.91
CA TRP A 78 -8.97 -3.37 2.24
C TRP A 78 -8.80 -4.78 2.83
N ARG A 79 -9.82 -5.64 2.74
CA ARG A 79 -9.69 -7.04 3.19
C ARG A 79 -8.63 -7.82 2.42
N ARG A 80 -8.53 -7.60 1.11
CA ARG A 80 -7.45 -8.17 0.28
C ARG A 80 -6.09 -7.62 0.69
N PHE A 81 -6.01 -6.32 0.98
CA PHE A 81 -4.79 -5.65 1.42
C PHE A 81 -4.21 -6.29 2.68
N ILE A 82 -5.02 -6.69 3.67
CA ILE A 82 -4.52 -7.39 4.88
C ILE A 82 -3.71 -8.64 4.51
N TRP A 83 -4.26 -9.50 3.65
CA TRP A 83 -3.56 -10.70 3.19
C TRP A 83 -2.33 -10.38 2.35
N LEU A 84 -2.42 -9.41 1.44
CA LEU A 84 -1.28 -8.94 0.65
C LEU A 84 -0.14 -8.43 1.55
N ASN A 85 -0.47 -7.77 2.66
CA ASN A 85 0.50 -7.22 3.59
C ASN A 85 1.24 -8.32 4.36
N TYR A 86 0.52 -9.33 4.87
CA TYR A 86 1.16 -10.50 5.47
C TYR A 86 2.08 -11.23 4.48
N PHE A 87 1.63 -11.45 3.25
CA PHE A 87 2.45 -12.10 2.23
C PHE A 87 3.68 -11.26 1.85
N SER A 88 3.55 -9.93 1.84
CA SER A 88 4.65 -9.02 1.60
C SER A 88 5.70 -9.09 2.71
N GLY A 89 5.26 -9.09 3.97
CA GLY A 89 6.16 -9.27 5.11
C GLY A 89 6.94 -10.59 5.03
N PHE A 90 6.27 -11.67 4.63
CA PHE A 90 6.91 -12.96 4.35
C PHE A 90 7.99 -12.85 3.26
N LEU A 91 7.67 -12.28 2.09
CA LEU A 91 8.64 -12.14 1.00
C LEU A 91 9.84 -11.26 1.38
N VAL A 92 9.59 -10.12 2.04
CA VAL A 92 10.67 -9.23 2.50
C VAL A 92 11.57 -9.93 3.51
N THR A 93 10.99 -10.74 4.41
CA THR A 93 11.77 -11.54 5.37
C THR A 93 12.67 -12.55 4.63
N LEU A 94 12.18 -13.22 3.59
CA LEU A 94 13.02 -14.10 2.77
C LEU A 94 14.15 -13.36 2.06
N ILE A 95 13.89 -12.15 1.55
CA ILE A 95 14.93 -11.30 0.94
C ILE A 95 16.01 -10.92 1.97
N MET A 96 15.62 -10.61 3.22
CA MET A 96 16.57 -10.33 4.30
C MET A 96 17.40 -11.57 4.67
N ILE A 97 16.79 -12.75 4.75
CA ILE A 97 17.51 -14.01 4.99
C ILE A 97 18.50 -14.28 3.85
N LEU A 98 18.09 -14.05 2.60
CA LEU A 98 18.97 -14.21 1.44
C LEU A 98 20.16 -13.23 1.50
N PHE A 99 19.92 -11.96 1.84
CA PHE A 99 20.98 -10.98 2.05
C PHE A 99 21.96 -11.43 3.14
N TRP A 100 21.44 -11.92 4.27
CA TRP A 100 22.26 -12.45 5.36
C TRP A 100 23.14 -13.60 4.89
N SER A 101 22.60 -14.53 4.08
CA SER A 101 23.36 -15.68 3.57
C SER A 101 24.58 -15.30 2.71
N PHE A 102 24.64 -14.08 2.17
CA PHE A 102 25.79 -13.57 1.41
C PHE A 102 26.76 -12.74 2.24
N THR A 103 26.36 -12.31 3.44
CA THR A 103 27.10 -11.33 4.26
C THR A 103 27.62 -11.90 5.58
N SER A 104 27.13 -13.09 5.99
CA SER A 104 27.61 -13.84 7.16
C SER A 104 28.75 -14.78 6.84
#